data_AF-A0A7W8HQL6-F1
#
_entry.id   AF-A0A7W8HQL6-F1
#
_cell.length_a   1.000
_cell.length_b   1.000
_cell.length_c   1.000
_cell.angle_alpha   90.00
_cell.angle_beta   90.00
_cell.angle_gamma   90.00
#
_symmetry.space_group_name_H-M   'P 1'
#
loop_
_entity.id
_entity.type
_entity.pdbx_description
1 polymer ?
#
loop_
_entity_poly.entity_id
_entity_poly.type
_entity_poly.pdbx_seq_one_letter_code
_entity_poly.pdbx_strand_id
1 'polypeptide(L)'
;MADRISSKGLGEFEELSGEAVDLLEITGVVKWFDVAKGFGFIVPDNGMQDVLLHVTCLRRDGYQTILEGTRIVALIQKRERGYQAFRILSMDQSTAVHPSQMPPVRTHVQVTPTSGLERALVKWFNRTKGFGFLTRGEGTEDIFVHMETLRRFGLTELRPGQTVLVRFGPGDKGLMAAEIHPDNPGPAARAH
;
A
#
# COMPACT_ATOMS: atom_id res chain seq x y z
N MET A 1 30.20 -18.41 45.05
CA MET A 1 31.21 -17.90 44.09
C MET A 1 31.67 -19.07 43.24
N ALA A 2 31.75 -19.08 41.91
CA ALA A 2 31.29 -18.23 40.83
C ALA A 2 31.78 -18.95 39.56
N ASP A 3 30.91 -19.67 38.83
CA ASP A 3 31.29 -20.31 37.57
C ASP A 3 31.08 -19.32 36.42
N ARG A 4 32.20 -18.90 35.81
CA ARG A 4 32.27 -17.94 34.71
C ARG A 4 31.80 -18.60 33.42
N ILE A 5 30.76 -18.02 32.84
CA ILE A 5 30.16 -18.42 31.57
C ILE A 5 31.05 -17.92 30.43
N SER A 6 31.24 -18.80 29.45
CA SER A 6 32.02 -18.65 28.23
C SER A 6 31.77 -17.34 27.47
N SER A 7 32.83 -16.58 27.25
CA SER A 7 32.90 -15.49 26.26
C SER A 7 33.05 -16.08 24.86
N LYS A 8 31.96 -16.12 24.09
CA LYS A 8 31.97 -16.56 22.69
C LYS A 8 31.72 -15.36 21.77
N GLY A 9 32.76 -15.02 21.00
CA GLY A 9 32.72 -14.37 19.69
C GLY A 9 31.85 -13.13 19.50
N LEU A 10 32.46 -11.95 19.63
CA LEU A 10 32.02 -10.77 18.88
C LEU A 10 33.13 -10.43 17.89
N GLY A 11 32.80 -10.64 16.62
CA GLY A 11 33.69 -10.46 15.49
C GLY A 11 34.18 -9.02 15.38
N GLU A 12 35.46 -8.96 15.07
CA GLU A 12 36.23 -7.85 14.56
C GLU A 12 35.51 -7.25 13.35
N PHE A 13 34.92 -6.06 13.50
CA PHE A 13 34.41 -5.29 12.37
C PHE A 13 35.51 -4.31 11.94
N GLU A 14 36.12 -4.60 10.80
CA GLU A 14 37.10 -3.76 10.13
C GLU A 14 36.59 -2.32 9.96
N GLU A 15 37.36 -1.39 10.55
CA GLU A 15 37.34 0.03 10.26
C GLU A 15 37.73 0.28 8.80
N LEU A 16 36.74 0.48 7.94
CA LEU A 16 36.94 1.07 6.62
C LEU A 16 36.73 2.59 6.73
N SER A 17 37.83 3.33 6.83
CA SER A 17 37.87 4.77 6.61
C SER A 17 37.48 5.08 5.16
N GLY A 18 36.34 5.72 4.95
CA GLY A 18 35.90 6.16 3.63
C GLY A 18 34.87 7.29 3.74
N GLU A 19 35.38 8.52 3.78
CA GLU A 19 34.67 9.81 3.79
C GLU A 19 33.64 9.98 4.92
N ALA A 20 33.85 10.98 5.79
CA ALA A 20 32.86 11.41 6.78
C ALA A 20 31.69 12.09 6.05
N VAL A 21 30.88 11.30 5.37
CA VAL A 21 29.57 11.72 4.90
C VAL A 21 28.63 11.60 6.08
N ASP A 22 27.90 12.67 6.40
CA ASP A 22 26.85 12.68 7.43
C ASP A 22 25.75 11.68 7.03
N LEU A 23 25.96 10.43 7.43
CA LEU A 23 25.02 9.33 7.32
C LEU A 23 24.28 9.22 8.65
N LEU A 24 22.99 9.55 8.62
CA LEU A 24 22.11 9.40 9.77
C LEU A 24 21.39 8.07 9.67
N GLU A 25 21.39 7.29 10.74
CA GLU A 25 20.51 6.12 10.83
C GLU A 25 19.09 6.57 11.14
N ILE A 26 18.12 6.09 10.36
CA ILE A 26 16.71 6.28 10.64
C ILE A 26 15.94 4.97 10.63
N THR A 27 14.93 4.92 11.48
CA THR A 27 13.83 3.96 11.35
C THR A 27 12.62 4.70 10.81
N GLY A 28 11.93 4.09 9.86
CA GLY A 28 10.73 4.68 9.29
C GLY A 28 9.87 3.67 8.54
N VAL A 29 8.73 4.16 8.09
CA VAL A 29 7.78 3.40 7.28
C VAL A 29 7.80 3.89 5.85
N VAL A 30 7.76 2.96 4.89
CA VAL A 30 7.63 3.33 3.49
C VAL A 30 6.25 3.92 3.26
N LYS A 31 6.21 5.20 2.92
CA LYS A 31 4.96 5.92 2.62
C LYS A 31 4.36 5.42 1.32
N TRP A 32 5.21 5.26 0.32
CA TRP A 32 4.86 4.71 -0.99
C TRP A 32 6.15 4.44 -1.77
N PHE A 33 6.08 3.50 -2.72
CA PHE A 33 7.18 3.20 -3.62
C PHE A 33 6.63 2.85 -5.01
N ASP A 34 7.14 3.52 -6.04
CA ASP A 34 6.79 3.25 -7.43
C ASP A 34 7.85 2.34 -8.04
N VAL A 35 7.49 1.07 -8.23
CA VAL A 35 8.38 0.04 -8.80
C VAL A 35 8.70 0.34 -10.27
N ALA A 36 7.77 0.95 -11.01
CA ALA A 36 7.96 1.27 -12.42
C ALA A 36 8.96 2.42 -12.60
N LYS A 37 8.89 3.42 -11.72
CA LYS A 37 9.83 4.55 -11.73
C LYS A 37 11.11 4.30 -10.93
N GLY A 38 11.10 3.33 -10.03
CA GLY A 38 12.25 2.96 -9.21
C GLY A 38 12.56 3.92 -8.06
N PHE A 39 11.58 4.70 -7.59
CA PHE A 39 11.75 5.57 -6.43
C PHE A 39 10.51 5.61 -5.54
N GLY A 40 10.72 5.96 -4.27
CA GLY A 40 9.67 6.09 -3.26
C GLY A 40 10.10 6.99 -2.13
N PHE A 41 9.27 7.06 -1.09
CA PHE A 41 9.53 7.88 0.09
C PHE A 41 9.31 7.10 1.37
N ILE A 42 10.14 7.42 2.36
CA ILE A 42 10.10 6.86 3.71
C ILE A 42 9.77 8.00 4.66
N VAL A 43 8.84 7.75 5.57
CA VAL A 43 8.52 8.65 6.67
C VAL A 43 9.31 8.15 7.89
N PRO A 44 10.33 8.91 8.35
CA PRO A 44 11.06 8.56 9.55
C PRO A 44 10.21 8.76 10.82
N ASP A 45 10.33 7.84 11.79
CA ASP A 45 9.61 7.94 13.06
C ASP A 45 10.13 9.09 13.94
N ASN A 46 11.36 9.54 13.70
CA ASN A 46 11.97 10.70 14.35
C ASN A 46 11.32 12.05 13.97
N GLY A 47 10.28 12.06 13.13
CA GLY A 47 9.59 13.27 12.70
C GLY A 47 10.40 14.17 11.76
N MET A 48 11.46 13.63 11.15
CA MET A 48 12.24 14.32 10.13
C MET A 48 11.48 14.39 8.79
N GLN A 49 12.05 15.12 7.84
CA GLN A 49 11.49 15.25 6.49
C GLN A 49 11.45 13.89 5.77
N ASP A 50 10.50 13.77 4.83
CA ASP A 50 10.37 12.58 3.97
C ASP A 50 11.71 12.26 3.28
N VAL A 51 12.13 11.01 3.40
CA VAL A 51 13.40 10.53 2.86
C VAL A 51 13.16 9.88 1.51
N LEU A 52 13.92 10.30 0.50
CA LEU A 52 13.87 9.72 -0.84
C LEU A 52 14.53 8.32 -0.84
N LEU A 53 13.78 7.31 -1.25
CA LEU A 53 14.23 5.94 -1.42
C LEU A 53 14.39 5.63 -2.91
N HIS A 54 15.58 5.17 -3.33
CA HIS A 54 15.85 4.79 -4.71
C HIS A 54 16.02 3.27 -4.84
N VAL A 55 15.53 2.67 -5.94
CA VAL A 55 15.61 1.22 -6.21
C VAL A 55 17.04 0.69 -6.23
N THR A 56 18.02 1.53 -6.58
CA THR A 56 19.44 1.15 -6.54
C THR A 56 19.90 0.78 -5.14
N CYS A 57 19.36 1.41 -4.09
CA CYS A 57 19.67 1.04 -2.72
C CYS A 57 19.08 -0.33 -2.38
N LEU A 58 17.82 -0.57 -2.76
CA LEU A 58 17.17 -1.87 -2.55
C LEU A 58 17.92 -2.99 -3.26
N ARG A 59 18.25 -2.82 -4.55
CA ARG A 59 18.97 -3.85 -5.33
C ARG A 59 20.35 -4.16 -4.77
N ARG A 60 21.05 -3.14 -4.26
CA ARG A 60 22.37 -3.31 -3.65
C ARG A 60 22.30 -4.20 -2.41
N ASP A 61 21.23 -4.08 -1.63
CA ASP A 61 20.97 -4.88 -0.44
C ASP A 61 20.15 -6.18 -0.74
N GLY A 62 19.95 -6.53 -2.02
CA GLY A 62 19.30 -7.78 -2.45
C GLY A 62 17.77 -7.74 -2.50
N TYR A 63 17.15 -6.58 -2.28
CA TYR A 63 15.71 -6.40 -2.33
C TYR A 63 15.26 -5.93 -3.72
N GLN A 64 14.26 -6.60 -4.30
CA GLN A 64 13.73 -6.23 -5.62
C GLN A 64 12.54 -5.28 -5.52
N THR A 65 11.76 -5.40 -4.44
CA THR A 65 10.53 -4.66 -4.22
C THR A 65 10.33 -4.38 -2.74
N ILE A 66 9.68 -3.27 -2.43
CA ILE A 66 9.24 -2.93 -1.08
C ILE A 66 7.75 -2.55 -1.13
N LEU A 67 7.00 -2.98 -0.12
CA LEU A 67 5.59 -2.64 0.00
C LEU A 67 5.43 -1.35 0.79
N GLU A 68 4.39 -0.58 0.48
CA GLU A 68 3.98 0.52 1.35
C GLU A 68 3.65 0.00 2.76
N GLY A 69 3.96 0.80 3.78
CA GLY A 69 3.82 0.42 5.18
C GLY A 69 4.93 -0.50 5.71
N THR A 70 5.87 -0.96 4.87
CA THR A 70 7.02 -1.75 5.34
C THR A 70 7.89 -0.89 6.25
N ARG A 71 8.23 -1.42 7.43
CA ARG A 71 9.17 -0.77 8.34
C ARG A 71 10.59 -1.09 7.93
N ILE A 72 11.40 -0.05 7.76
CA ILE A 72 12.79 -0.19 7.38
C ILE A 72 13.71 0.67 8.23
N VAL A 73 14.91 0.15 8.44
CA VAL A 73 16.03 0.86 9.04
C VAL A 73 17.02 1.14 7.92
N ALA A 74 17.25 2.41 7.64
CA ALA A 74 18.12 2.84 6.56
C ALA A 74 19.06 3.95 7.02
N LEU A 75 20.28 3.93 6.50
CA LEU A 75 21.18 5.08 6.56
C LEU A 75 20.74 6.09 5.51
N ILE A 76 20.57 7.33 5.93
CA ILE A 76 20.20 8.46 5.09
C ILE A 76 21.32 9.48 5.05
N GLN A 77 21.43 10.15 3.92
CA GLN A 77 22.41 11.20 3.70
C GLN A 77 21.71 12.50 3.39
N LYS A 78 22.18 13.59 3.98
CA LYS A 78 21.70 14.93 3.63
C LYS A 78 22.27 15.35 2.26
N ARG A 79 21.39 15.72 1.35
CA ARG A 79 21.70 16.28 0.02
C ARG A 79 21.06 17.67 -0.12
N GLU A 80 21.38 18.38 -1.20
CA GLU A 80 20.82 19.71 -1.49
C GLU A 80 19.27 19.72 -1.59
N ARG A 81 18.66 18.57 -1.90
CA ARG A 81 17.22 18.38 -2.07
C ARG A 81 16.53 17.60 -0.94
N GLY A 82 17.14 17.54 0.24
CA GLY A 82 16.59 16.84 1.40
C GLY A 82 17.38 15.58 1.74
N TYR A 83 16.72 14.60 2.36
CA TYR A 83 17.36 13.36 2.79
C TYR A 83 17.18 12.24 1.78
N GLN A 84 18.25 11.51 1.47
CA GLN A 84 18.24 10.38 0.55
C GLN A 84 18.71 9.13 1.28
N ALA A 85 18.01 8.01 1.11
CA ALA A 85 18.47 6.71 1.57
C ALA A 85 19.77 6.32 0.85
N PHE A 86 20.80 6.00 1.62
CA PHE A 86 22.12 5.59 1.17
C PHE A 86 22.29 4.07 1.21
N ARG A 87 21.84 3.43 2.29
CA ARG A 87 21.90 1.97 2.47
C ARG A 87 20.75 1.49 3.34
N ILE A 88 20.18 0.34 3.04
CA ILE A 88 19.21 -0.30 3.93
C ILE A 88 19.98 -1.20 4.90
N LEU A 89 19.96 -0.87 6.19
CA LEU A 89 20.64 -1.64 7.23
C LEU A 89 19.84 -2.88 7.62
N SER A 90 18.53 -2.71 7.73
CA SER A 90 17.61 -3.81 8.00
C SER A 90 16.28 -3.49 7.35
N MET A 91 15.75 -4.47 6.63
CA MET A 91 14.39 -4.44 6.12
C MET A 91 13.65 -5.56 6.84
N ASP A 92 12.72 -5.18 7.71
CA ASP A 92 11.91 -6.17 8.38
C ASP A 92 10.79 -6.63 7.43
N GLN A 93 11.11 -7.62 6.59
CA GLN A 93 10.10 -8.42 5.90
C GLN A 93 9.47 -9.49 6.82
N SER A 94 9.99 -9.67 8.04
CA SER A 94 9.45 -10.62 9.02
C SER A 94 8.27 -10.06 9.83
N THR A 95 8.04 -8.74 9.76
CA THR A 95 6.72 -8.11 9.97
C THR A 95 5.92 -8.09 8.65
N ALA A 96 6.15 -9.04 7.74
CA ALA A 96 5.08 -9.52 6.88
C ALA A 96 3.99 -10.05 7.81
N VAL A 97 2.99 -9.21 8.05
CA VAL A 97 1.76 -9.62 8.70
C VAL A 97 1.23 -10.78 7.87
N HIS A 98 1.40 -12.02 8.35
CA HIS A 98 0.56 -13.09 7.87
C HIS A 98 -0.88 -12.59 8.12
N PRO A 99 -1.78 -12.57 7.11
CA PRO A 99 -3.12 -11.99 7.21
C PRO A 99 -4.03 -12.61 8.28
N SER A 100 -3.50 -13.51 9.10
CA SER A 100 -4.18 -14.27 10.15
C SER A 100 -3.91 -13.76 11.57
N GLN A 101 -2.99 -12.80 11.82
CA GLN A 101 -2.64 -12.40 13.21
C GLN A 101 -2.62 -10.90 13.52
N MET A 102 -3.04 -10.01 12.61
CA MET A 102 -3.55 -8.71 13.05
C MET A 102 -5.07 -8.75 13.04
N PRO A 103 -5.78 -8.39 14.13
CA PRO A 103 -7.16 -7.99 13.97
C PRO A 103 -7.15 -6.86 12.93
N PRO A 104 -7.99 -6.94 11.89
CA PRO A 104 -7.92 -6.01 10.77
C PRO A 104 -7.92 -4.61 11.35
N VAL A 105 -6.88 -3.83 11.03
CA VAL A 105 -6.91 -2.38 11.28
C VAL A 105 -8.25 -1.93 10.75
N ARG A 106 -9.08 -1.39 11.64
CA ARG A 106 -10.47 -1.00 11.39
C ARG A 106 -10.50 0.18 10.42
N THR A 107 -10.19 -0.09 9.16
CA THR A 107 -10.69 0.63 8.00
C THR A 107 -11.36 -0.35 7.05
N HIS A 108 -11.79 -1.51 7.56
CA HIS A 108 -12.94 -2.17 6.99
C HIS A 108 -14.09 -1.18 7.21
N VAL A 109 -14.32 -0.29 6.24
CA VAL A 109 -15.59 0.42 6.13
C VAL A 109 -16.59 -0.67 5.81
N GLN A 110 -17.05 -1.36 6.85
CA GLN A 110 -18.18 -2.27 6.79
C GLN A 110 -19.38 -1.37 6.63
N VAL A 111 -19.63 -0.98 5.38
CA VAL A 111 -20.90 -0.42 5.01
C VAL A 111 -21.88 -1.56 5.17
N THR A 112 -22.75 -1.51 6.18
CA THR A 112 -23.91 -2.40 6.25
C THR A 112 -24.70 -2.17 4.97
N PRO A 113 -24.79 -3.15 4.05
CA PRO A 113 -25.50 -2.95 2.81
C PRO A 113 -26.99 -2.80 3.13
N THR A 114 -27.48 -1.56 3.10
CA THR A 114 -28.91 -1.29 3.22
C THR A 114 -29.63 -1.58 1.90
N SER A 115 -28.88 -1.63 0.79
CA SER A 115 -29.40 -1.96 -0.54
C SER A 115 -29.26 -3.46 -0.88
N GLY A 116 -30.12 -3.92 -1.79
CA GLY A 116 -29.91 -5.16 -2.52
C GLY A 116 -28.74 -5.07 -3.50
N LEU A 117 -28.45 -6.18 -4.20
CA LEU A 117 -27.57 -6.20 -5.37
C LEU A 117 -28.25 -5.40 -6.49
N GLU A 118 -27.76 -4.19 -6.75
CA GLU A 118 -28.35 -3.26 -7.71
C GLU A 118 -27.41 -2.98 -8.88
N ARG A 119 -27.96 -2.80 -10.08
CA ARG A 119 -27.17 -2.44 -11.26
C ARG A 119 -26.85 -0.95 -11.22
N ALA A 120 -25.56 -0.62 -11.27
CA ALA A 120 -25.07 0.74 -11.35
C ALA A 120 -24.08 0.89 -12.52
N LEU A 121 -24.06 2.08 -13.11
CA LEU A 121 -23.12 2.47 -14.14
C LEU A 121 -21.92 3.15 -13.51
N VAL A 122 -20.72 2.81 -13.97
CA VAL A 122 -19.50 3.52 -13.57
C VAL A 122 -19.52 4.91 -14.16
N LYS A 123 -19.73 5.95 -13.34
CA LYS A 123 -19.69 7.34 -13.77
C LYS A 123 -18.26 7.72 -14.16
N TRP A 124 -17.32 7.40 -13.28
CA TRP A 124 -15.88 7.51 -13.55
C TRP A 124 -15.09 6.71 -12.51
N PHE A 125 -13.89 6.30 -12.89
CA PHE A 125 -12.96 5.64 -11.97
C PHE A 125 -11.54 6.12 -12.24
N ASN A 126 -10.83 6.49 -11.19
CA ASN A 126 -9.44 6.90 -11.29
C ASN A 126 -8.55 5.86 -10.63
N ARG A 127 -7.90 5.03 -11.46
CA ARG A 127 -6.97 3.99 -10.99
C ARG A 127 -5.78 4.54 -10.22
N THR A 128 -5.33 5.75 -10.55
CA THR A 128 -4.17 6.40 -9.92
C THR A 128 -4.51 6.87 -8.51
N LYS A 129 -5.72 7.38 -8.32
CA LYS A 129 -6.23 7.77 -7.00
C LYS A 129 -6.82 6.59 -6.21
N GLY A 130 -7.14 5.48 -6.87
CA GLY A 130 -7.69 4.28 -6.25
C GLY A 130 -9.17 4.38 -5.89
N PHE A 131 -9.94 5.28 -6.50
CA PHE A 131 -11.38 5.40 -6.23
C PHE A 131 -12.17 5.89 -7.44
N GLY A 132 -13.49 5.71 -7.39
CA GLY A 132 -14.42 6.18 -8.39
C GLY A 132 -15.84 6.31 -7.86
N PHE A 133 -16.76 6.61 -8.77
CA PHE A 133 -18.19 6.75 -8.48
C PHE A 133 -19.02 5.97 -9.47
N LEU A 134 -20.08 5.36 -8.96
CA LEU A 134 -21.11 4.67 -9.70
C LEU A 134 -22.42 5.47 -9.60
N THR A 135 -23.27 5.40 -10.61
CA THR A 135 -24.58 6.04 -10.63
C THR A 135 -25.64 5.00 -11.00
N ARG A 136 -26.82 5.06 -10.37
CA ARG A 136 -27.96 4.19 -10.71
C ARG A 136 -28.88 4.80 -11.77
N GLY A 137 -28.59 6.02 -12.24
CA GLY A 137 -29.42 6.78 -13.19
C GLY A 137 -29.71 8.20 -12.69
N GLU A 138 -30.34 9.02 -13.54
CA GLU A 138 -30.69 10.40 -13.19
C GLU A 138 -31.63 10.46 -11.97
N GLY A 139 -31.25 11.24 -10.96
CA GLY A 139 -32.01 11.41 -9.72
C GLY A 139 -31.61 10.47 -8.56
N THR A 140 -30.62 9.59 -8.75
CA THR A 140 -30.08 8.74 -7.69
C THR A 140 -28.76 9.29 -7.15
N GLU A 141 -28.49 9.08 -5.86
CA GLU A 141 -27.22 9.44 -5.24
C GLU A 141 -26.06 8.65 -5.86
N ASP A 142 -24.91 9.31 -6.05
CA ASP A 142 -23.70 8.67 -6.54
C ASP A 142 -23.14 7.73 -5.46
N ILE A 143 -22.81 6.50 -5.86
CA ILE A 143 -22.24 5.48 -4.99
C ILE A 143 -20.71 5.54 -5.10
N PHE A 144 -20.05 5.85 -3.99
CA PHE A 144 -18.60 5.83 -3.90
C PHE A 144 -18.06 4.40 -3.92
N VAL A 145 -17.03 4.14 -4.73
CA VAL A 145 -16.35 2.84 -4.80
C VAL A 145 -14.84 3.01 -4.64
N HIS A 146 -14.24 2.18 -3.80
CA HIS A 146 -12.80 2.15 -3.55
C HIS A 146 -12.12 1.01 -4.33
N MET A 147 -10.85 1.20 -4.70
CA MET A 147 -10.03 0.15 -5.35
C MET A 147 -9.85 -1.06 -4.44
N GLU A 148 -9.89 -0.88 -3.12
CA GLU A 148 -9.87 -2.01 -2.18
C GLU A 148 -11.12 -2.89 -2.35
N THR A 149 -12.30 -2.30 -2.45
CA THR A 149 -13.56 -3.03 -2.71
C THR A 149 -13.44 -3.80 -4.02
N LEU A 150 -12.95 -3.17 -5.08
CA LEU A 150 -12.72 -3.83 -6.37
C LEU A 150 -11.81 -5.05 -6.24
N ARG A 151 -10.61 -4.89 -5.65
CA ARG A 151 -9.65 -5.98 -5.47
C ARG A 151 -10.22 -7.12 -4.62
N ARG A 152 -11.00 -6.80 -3.60
CA ARG A 152 -11.65 -7.81 -2.73
C ARG A 152 -12.62 -8.71 -3.49
N PHE A 153 -13.35 -8.16 -4.45
CA PHE A 153 -14.29 -8.90 -5.28
C PHE A 153 -13.70 -9.33 -6.63
N GLY A 154 -12.36 -9.29 -6.77
CA GLY A 154 -11.64 -9.80 -7.95
C GLY A 154 -11.67 -8.87 -9.18
N LEU A 155 -12.04 -7.59 -9.01
CA LEU A 155 -11.99 -6.58 -10.05
C LEU A 155 -10.71 -5.76 -9.97
N THR A 156 -10.03 -5.62 -11.11
CA THR A 156 -8.75 -4.87 -11.19
C THR A 156 -8.93 -3.43 -11.65
N GLU A 157 -9.96 -3.16 -12.46
CA GLU A 157 -10.29 -1.84 -12.97
C GLU A 157 -11.79 -1.71 -13.31
N LEU A 158 -12.27 -0.47 -13.39
CA LEU A 158 -13.59 -0.11 -13.88
C LEU A 158 -13.47 0.87 -15.03
N ARG A 159 -14.26 0.66 -16.09
CA ARG A 159 -14.34 1.57 -17.23
C ARG A 159 -15.54 2.51 -17.07
N PRO A 160 -15.41 3.82 -17.35
CA PRO A 160 -16.58 4.71 -17.40
C PRO A 160 -17.63 4.18 -18.38
N GLY A 161 -18.90 4.20 -17.97
CA GLY A 161 -20.03 3.62 -18.72
C GLY A 161 -20.20 2.11 -18.56
N GLN A 162 -19.33 1.41 -17.83
CA GLN A 162 -19.48 -0.01 -17.54
C GLN A 162 -20.62 -0.24 -16.55
N THR A 163 -21.45 -1.25 -16.79
CA THR A 163 -22.46 -1.71 -15.83
C THR A 163 -21.82 -2.68 -14.84
N VAL A 164 -22.10 -2.49 -13.56
CA VAL A 164 -21.67 -3.37 -12.48
C VAL A 164 -22.84 -3.60 -11.52
N LEU A 165 -22.85 -4.76 -10.89
CA LEU A 165 -23.76 -5.07 -9.81
C LEU A 165 -23.11 -4.65 -8.50
N VAL A 166 -23.69 -3.69 -7.79
CA VAL A 166 -23.14 -3.14 -6.55
C VAL A 166 -24.17 -3.25 -5.43
N ARG A 167 -23.71 -3.61 -4.22
CA ARG A 167 -24.44 -3.36 -2.97
C ARG A 167 -23.83 -2.15 -2.31
N PHE A 168 -24.67 -1.26 -1.81
CA PHE A 168 -24.25 -0.03 -1.18
C PHE A 168 -25.02 0.21 0.11
N GLY A 169 -24.49 1.11 0.93
CA GLY A 169 -25.14 1.58 2.14
C GLY A 169 -24.56 2.93 2.57
N PRO A 170 -24.99 3.45 3.72
CA PRO A 170 -24.54 4.75 4.21
C PRO A 170 -23.07 4.68 4.64
N GLY A 171 -22.22 5.54 4.06
CA GLY A 171 -20.85 5.78 4.48
C GLY A 171 -20.60 7.25 4.83
N ASP A 172 -19.38 7.57 5.26
CA ASP A 172 -19.00 8.92 5.74
C ASP A 172 -19.18 10.05 4.71
N LYS A 173 -19.19 9.72 3.41
CA LYS A 173 -19.29 10.68 2.30
C LYS A 173 -20.49 10.42 1.37
N GLY A 174 -21.53 9.77 1.88
CA GLY A 174 -22.71 9.37 1.11
C GLY A 174 -22.77 7.85 0.90
N LEU A 175 -23.49 7.41 -0.13
CA LEU A 175 -23.62 5.99 -0.43
C LEU A 175 -22.25 5.41 -0.80
N MET A 176 -21.85 4.31 -0.17
CA MET A 176 -20.60 3.62 -0.43
C MET A 176 -20.86 2.17 -0.82
N ALA A 177 -20.12 1.69 -1.82
CA ALA A 177 -20.14 0.32 -2.30
C ALA A 177 -19.56 -0.65 -1.24
N ALA A 178 -20.42 -1.50 -0.70
CA ALA A 178 -20.09 -2.62 0.17
C ALA A 178 -19.60 -3.84 -0.64
N GLU A 179 -20.28 -4.13 -1.76
CA GLU A 179 -19.97 -5.26 -2.63
C GLU A 179 -20.05 -4.84 -4.09
N ILE A 180 -19.20 -5.39 -4.95
CA ILE A 180 -19.21 -5.07 -6.39
C ILE A 180 -18.88 -6.31 -7.21
N HIS A 181 -19.71 -6.58 -8.21
CA HIS A 181 -19.56 -7.67 -9.16
C HIS A 181 -19.63 -7.11 -10.58
N PRO A 182 -18.84 -7.65 -11.53
CA PRO A 182 -19.05 -7.33 -12.93
C PRO A 182 -20.46 -7.79 -13.34
N ASP A 183 -21.21 -6.91 -14.02
CA ASP A 183 -22.42 -7.32 -14.76
C ASP A 183 -21.94 -8.11 -15.97
N ASN A 184 -21.55 -9.37 -15.76
CA ASN A 184 -21.24 -10.26 -16.86
C ASN A 184 -22.59 -10.68 -17.44
N PRO A 185 -22.95 -10.26 -18.67
CA PRO A 185 -23.97 -10.99 -19.38
C PRO A 185 -23.35 -12.38 -19.62
N GLY A 186 -23.69 -13.36 -18.77
CA GLY A 186 -23.55 -14.75 -19.16
C GLY A 186 -24.15 -14.89 -20.57
N PRO A 187 -23.53 -15.65 -21.48
CA PRO A 187 -23.88 -15.62 -22.90
C PRO A 187 -25.39 -15.83 -23.04
N ALA A 188 -26.13 -14.74 -23.23
CA ALA A 188 -27.53 -14.78 -23.55
C ALA A 188 -27.60 -15.37 -24.94
N ALA A 189 -28.11 -16.61 -24.99
CA ALA A 189 -28.72 -17.25 -26.13
C ALA A 189 -28.49 -16.54 -27.48
N ARG A 190 -27.41 -16.89 -28.19
CA ARG A 190 -27.47 -16.83 -29.65
C ARG A 190 -28.28 -18.05 -30.09
N ALA A 191 -29.60 -17.89 -30.07
CA ALA A 191 -30.48 -18.64 -30.94
C ALA A 191 -30.18 -18.17 -32.37
N HIS A 192 -29.64 -19.07 -33.20
CA HIS A 192 -29.99 -19.19 -34.62
C HIS A 192 -29.42 -20.47 -35.23
#